data_AF-A0A954MT75-F1
#
_entry.id   AF-A0A954MT75-F1
#
_cell.length_a   1.000
_cell.length_b   1.000
_cell.length_c   1.000
_cell.angle_alpha   90.00
_cell.angle_beta   90.00
_cell.angle_gamma   90.00
#
_symmetry.space_group_name_H-M   'P 1'
#
loop_
_entity.id
_entity.type
_entity.pdbx_description
1 polymer ?
#
loop_
_entity_poly.entity_id
_entity_poly.type
_entity_poly.pdbx_seq_one_letter_code
_entity_poly.pdbx_strand_id
1 'polypeptide(L)'
;QGKNLEQAKEMITKALNAEPENGAYLDSMGWVLHKLGNQEEALKYLLKSSEKSTTSGDATIWDHVGDVYKAMNQMDEAKKYWTKALELAKSAPKQNSELIGKIEAKLK
;
A
#
# COMPACT_ATOMS: atom_id res chain seq x y z
N GLN A 1 -21.00 -2.83 -1.59
CA GLN A 1 -19.60 -2.82 -1.09
C GLN A 1 -18.91 -1.44 -1.21
N GLY A 2 -19.29 -0.55 -2.13
CA GLY A 2 -18.66 0.80 -2.25
C GLY A 2 -19.03 1.84 -1.17
N LYS A 3 -20.23 1.79 -0.58
CA LYS A 3 -20.68 2.78 0.44
C LYS A 3 -19.74 2.84 1.67
N ASN A 4 -19.18 1.70 2.06
CA ASN A 4 -18.25 1.61 3.18
C ASN A 4 -16.87 2.20 2.84
N LEU A 5 -16.47 2.16 1.57
CA LEU A 5 -15.19 2.72 1.11
C LEU A 5 -15.23 4.25 1.06
N GLU A 6 -16.34 4.84 0.63
CA GLU A 6 -16.51 6.30 0.67
C GLU A 6 -16.53 6.84 2.11
N GLN A 7 -17.19 6.12 3.03
CA GLN A 7 -17.13 6.46 4.46
C GLN A 7 -15.72 6.30 5.04
N ALA A 8 -14.99 5.24 4.66
CA ALA A 8 -13.61 5.06 5.06
C ALA A 8 -12.73 6.21 4.56
N LYS A 9 -12.89 6.61 3.29
CA LYS A 9 -12.20 7.76 2.71
C LYS A 9 -12.46 9.02 3.51
N GLU A 10 -13.71 9.33 3.86
CA GLU A 10 -14.06 10.51 4.65
C GLU A 10 -13.39 10.52 6.03
N MET A 11 -13.38 9.37 6.73
CA MET A 11 -12.72 9.24 8.03
C MET A 11 -11.21 9.43 7.91
N ILE A 12 -10.57 8.83 6.90
CA ILE A 12 -9.13 8.98 6.68
C ILE A 12 -8.79 10.41 6.27
N THR A 13 -9.64 11.09 5.50
CA THR A 13 -9.47 12.53 5.20
C THR A 13 -9.45 13.36 6.48
N LYS A 14 -10.35 13.11 7.43
CA LYS A 14 -10.33 13.81 8.73
C LYS A 14 -9.03 13.53 9.50
N ALA A 15 -8.55 12.28 9.49
CA ALA A 15 -7.29 11.91 10.13
C ALA A 15 -6.08 12.59 9.47
N LEU A 16 -6.03 12.64 8.13
CA LEU A 16 -4.96 13.33 7.38
C LEU A 16 -5.01 14.86 7.55
N ASN A 17 -6.18 15.45 7.76
CA ASN A 17 -6.26 16.88 8.08
C ASN A 17 -5.64 17.20 9.44
N ALA A 18 -5.71 16.26 10.40
CA ALA A 18 -5.06 16.41 11.70
C ALA A 18 -3.57 16.06 11.65
N GLU A 19 -3.20 15.02 10.90
CA GLU A 19 -1.82 14.52 10.77
C GLU A 19 -1.45 14.24 9.30
N PRO A 20 -1.08 15.29 8.51
CA PRO A 20 -0.90 15.18 7.06
C PRO A 20 0.29 14.31 6.60
N GLU A 21 1.22 14.06 7.52
CA GLU A 21 2.48 13.36 7.28
C GLU A 21 2.51 11.97 7.93
N ASN A 22 1.38 11.52 8.52
CA ASN A 22 1.29 10.21 9.14
C ASN A 22 1.25 9.11 8.06
N GLY A 23 2.33 8.32 7.97
CA GLY A 23 2.50 7.26 6.98
C GLY A 23 1.37 6.23 6.98
N ALA A 24 0.82 5.86 8.15
CA ALA A 24 -0.25 4.88 8.24
C ALA A 24 -1.58 5.40 7.67
N TYR A 25 -1.89 6.69 7.87
CA TYR A 25 -3.07 7.31 7.27
C TYR A 25 -2.90 7.51 5.77
N LEU A 26 -1.70 7.85 5.32
CA LEU A 26 -1.37 7.92 3.89
C LEU A 26 -1.52 6.56 3.20
N ASP A 27 -1.04 5.48 3.82
CA ASP A 27 -1.20 4.10 3.31
C ASP A 27 -2.68 3.71 3.22
N SER A 28 -3.43 3.97 4.30
CA SER A 28 -4.87 3.70 4.36
C SER A 28 -5.65 4.46 3.27
N MET A 29 -5.32 5.72 3.03
CA MET A 29 -5.92 6.52 1.96
C MET A 29 -5.60 5.93 0.59
N GLY A 30 -4.33 5.60 0.34
CA GLY A 30 -3.89 4.95 -0.89
C GLY A 30 -4.64 3.65 -1.17
N TRP A 31 -4.78 2.79 -0.16
CA TRP A 31 -5.50 1.53 -0.29
C TRP A 31 -7.01 1.72 -0.57
N VAL A 32 -7.66 2.65 0.10
CA VAL A 32 -9.08 2.95 -0.16
C VAL A 32 -9.28 3.49 -1.58
N LEU A 33 -8.40 4.40 -2.04
CA LEU A 33 -8.45 4.91 -3.41
C LEU A 33 -8.26 3.80 -4.45
N HIS A 34 -7.33 2.87 -4.21
CA HIS A 34 -7.15 1.69 -5.05
C HIS A 34 -8.44 0.86 -5.16
N LYS A 35 -9.10 0.59 -4.02
CA LYS A 35 -10.37 -0.16 -4.00
C LYS A 35 -11.53 0.59 -4.66
N LEU A 36 -11.46 1.92 -4.71
CA LEU A 36 -12.42 2.77 -5.42
C LEU A 36 -12.11 2.89 -6.93
N GLY A 37 -11.01 2.32 -7.41
CA GLY A 37 -10.61 2.39 -8.82
C GLY A 37 -9.69 3.57 -9.16
N ASN A 38 -9.36 4.43 -8.20
CA ASN A 38 -8.56 5.63 -8.39
C ASN A 38 -7.06 5.33 -8.29
N GLN A 39 -6.53 4.59 -9.27
CA GLN A 39 -5.19 4.01 -9.18
C GLN A 39 -4.06 5.06 -9.16
N GLU A 40 -4.15 6.11 -9.98
CA GLU A 40 -3.10 7.15 -10.02
C GLU A 40 -2.98 7.90 -8.69
N GLU A 41 -4.11 8.25 -8.08
CA GLU A 41 -4.13 8.94 -6.80
C GLU A 41 -3.70 7.99 -5.67
N ALA A 42 -4.11 6.72 -5.73
CA ALA A 42 -3.64 5.70 -4.81
C ALA A 42 -2.11 5.60 -4.78
N LEU A 43 -1.46 5.59 -5.96
CA LEU A 43 0.00 5.57 -6.06
C LEU A 43 0.63 6.78 -5.36
N LYS A 44 0.11 8.00 -5.57
CA LYS A 44 0.68 9.20 -4.92
C LYS A 44 0.67 9.09 -3.40
N TYR A 45 -0.46 8.65 -2.82
CA TYR A 45 -0.57 8.47 -1.37
C TYR A 45 0.32 7.35 -0.84
N LEU A 46 0.40 6.22 -1.53
CA LEU A 46 1.27 5.10 -1.14
C LEU A 46 2.76 5.47 -1.23
N LEU A 47 3.17 6.17 -2.29
CA LEU A 47 4.55 6.64 -2.43
C LEU A 47 4.89 7.65 -1.34
N LYS A 48 4.00 8.62 -1.07
CA LYS A 48 4.18 9.55 0.06
C LYS A 48 4.24 8.80 1.40
N SER A 49 3.42 7.78 1.60
CA SER A 49 3.48 6.92 2.79
C SER A 49 4.85 6.25 2.95
N SER A 50 5.40 5.72 1.84
CA SER A 50 6.71 5.07 1.84
C SER A 50 7.87 5.99 2.21
N GLU A 51 7.72 7.31 1.99
CA GLU A 51 8.71 8.31 2.41
C GLU A 51 8.64 8.63 3.91
N LYS A 52 7.50 8.34 4.55
CA LYS A 52 7.24 8.65 5.98
C LYS A 52 7.40 7.45 6.90
N SER A 53 7.34 6.25 6.35
CA SER A 53 7.54 5.02 7.10
C SER A 53 9.04 4.80 7.38
N THR A 54 9.38 4.48 8.63
CA THR A 54 10.76 4.30 9.11
C THR A 54 11.02 2.90 9.66
N THR A 55 9.98 2.09 9.84
CA THR A 55 10.05 0.82 10.58
C THR A 55 8.94 -0.13 10.16
N SER A 56 9.29 -1.20 9.41
CA SER A 56 8.47 -2.39 9.12
C SER A 56 7.15 -2.22 8.33
N GLY A 57 6.49 -1.08 8.36
CA GLY A 57 5.33 -0.76 7.50
C GLY A 57 5.68 -0.71 6.01
N ASP A 58 6.97 -0.59 5.70
CA ASP A 58 7.50 -0.46 4.34
C ASP A 58 7.08 -1.63 3.45
N ALA A 59 7.13 -2.87 3.95
CA ALA A 59 6.82 -4.04 3.14
C ALA A 59 5.36 -4.06 2.67
N THR A 60 4.41 -3.72 3.55
CA THR A 60 2.99 -3.64 3.19
C THR A 60 2.72 -2.51 2.21
N ILE A 61 3.36 -1.34 2.40
CA ILE A 61 3.21 -0.22 1.47
C ILE A 61 3.70 -0.62 0.07
N TRP A 62 4.86 -1.26 -0.04
CA TRP A 62 5.37 -1.73 -1.35
C TRP A 62 4.51 -2.86 -1.95
N ASP A 63 3.87 -3.69 -1.13
CA ASP A 63 2.87 -4.67 -1.60
C ASP A 63 1.65 -3.99 -2.22
N HIS A 64 1.10 -2.97 -1.54
CA HIS A 64 0.01 -2.16 -2.07
C HIS A 64 0.40 -1.44 -3.36
N VAL A 65 1.62 -0.88 -3.44
CA VAL A 65 2.12 -0.25 -4.68
C VAL A 65 2.12 -1.26 -5.83
N GLY A 66 2.59 -2.49 -5.59
CA GLY A 66 2.53 -3.55 -6.59
C GLY A 66 1.10 -3.90 -7.02
N ASP A 67 0.16 -3.96 -6.08
CA ASP A 67 -1.26 -4.20 -6.38
C ASP A 67 -1.90 -3.09 -7.22
N VAL A 68 -1.50 -1.83 -6.99
CA VAL A 68 -1.97 -0.70 -7.79
C VAL A 68 -1.41 -0.76 -9.21
N TYR A 69 -0.11 -1.02 -9.37
CA TYR A 69 0.48 -1.21 -10.70
C TYR A 69 -0.16 -2.37 -11.47
N LYS A 70 -0.46 -3.47 -10.77
CA LYS A 70 -1.22 -4.59 -11.36
C LYS A 70 -2.60 -4.12 -11.86
N ALA A 71 -3.32 -3.34 -11.06
CA ALA A 71 -4.64 -2.81 -11.44
C ALA A 71 -4.57 -1.83 -12.62
N MET A 72 -3.40 -1.20 -12.85
CA MET A 72 -3.11 -0.37 -14.03
C MET A 72 -2.61 -1.19 -15.23
N ASN A 73 -2.62 -2.52 -15.17
CA ASN A 73 -2.06 -3.44 -16.17
C ASN A 73 -0.54 -3.28 -16.39
N GLN A 74 0.18 -2.71 -15.42
CA GLN A 74 1.64 -2.53 -15.45
C GLN A 74 2.33 -3.67 -14.69
N MET A 75 2.30 -4.87 -15.26
CA MET A 75 2.77 -6.09 -14.58
C MET A 75 4.27 -6.09 -14.23
N ASP A 76 5.12 -5.45 -15.04
CA ASP A 76 6.56 -5.38 -14.76
C ASP A 76 6.84 -4.54 -13.51
N GLU A 77 6.18 -3.38 -13.39
CA GLU A 77 6.27 -2.56 -12.17
C GLU A 77 5.64 -3.28 -10.97
N ALA A 78 4.51 -3.97 -11.17
CA ALA A 78 3.90 -4.77 -10.10
C ALA A 78 4.88 -5.80 -9.52
N LYS A 79 5.54 -6.58 -10.39
CA LYS A 79 6.55 -7.57 -9.99
C LYS A 79 7.75 -6.93 -9.30
N LYS A 80 8.23 -5.79 -9.80
CA LYS A 80 9.34 -5.04 -9.20
C LYS A 80 9.01 -4.62 -7.76
N TYR A 81 7.83 -4.05 -7.52
CA TYR A 81 7.45 -3.59 -6.19
C TYR A 81 7.04 -4.72 -5.23
N TRP A 82 6.42 -5.79 -5.72
CA TRP A 82 6.22 -7.00 -4.92
C TRP A 82 7.54 -7.66 -4.53
N THR A 83 8.53 -7.70 -5.42
CA THR A 83 9.88 -8.21 -5.09
C THR A 83 10.50 -7.37 -3.97
N LYS A 84 10.45 -6.04 -4.09
CA LYS A 84 10.90 -5.13 -3.04
C LYS A 84 10.19 -5.36 -1.70
N ALA A 85 8.86 -5.53 -1.74
CA ALA A 85 8.06 -5.84 -0.57
C ALA A 85 8.48 -7.16 0.10
N LEU A 86 8.75 -8.19 -0.71
CA LEU A 86 9.20 -9.50 -0.25
C LEU A 86 10.57 -9.44 0.45
N GLU A 87 11.53 -8.72 -0.15
CA GLU A 87 12.86 -8.52 0.43
C GLU A 87 12.80 -7.81 1.79
N LEU A 88 11.98 -6.75 1.89
CA LEU A 88 11.76 -6.03 3.14
C LEU A 88 11.05 -6.89 4.19
N ALA A 89 10.02 -7.65 3.80
CA ALA A 89 9.31 -8.53 4.71
C ALA A 89 10.21 -9.66 5.27
N LYS A 90 11.12 -10.19 4.46
CA LYS A 90 12.09 -11.24 4.87
C LYS A 90 13.24 -10.70 5.72
N SER A 91 13.64 -9.44 5.52
CA SER A 91 14.72 -8.78 6.27
C SER A 91 14.25 -8.09 7.56
N ALA A 92 12.95 -7.94 7.76
CA ALA A 92 12.39 -7.37 8.98
C ALA A 92 12.77 -8.21 10.22
N PRO A 93 13.11 -7.59 11.38
CA PRO A 93 13.43 -8.30 12.62
C PRO A 93 12.34 -9.28 13.07
N LYS A 94 11.08 -8.94 12.78
CA LYS A 94 9.92 -9.81 12.96
C LYS A 94 9.27 -10.02 11.60
N GLN A 95 9.55 -11.17 10.99
CA GLN A 95 8.97 -11.54 9.71
C GLN A 95 7.46 -11.75 9.82
N ASN A 96 6.73 -11.23 8.83
CA ASN A 96 5.31 -11.50 8.66
C ASN A 96 5.14 -12.61 7.62
N SER A 97 5.05 -13.86 8.08
CA SER A 97 4.95 -15.04 7.21
C SER A 97 3.70 -15.03 6.33
N GLU A 98 2.59 -14.45 6.81
CA GLU A 98 1.36 -14.31 6.03
C GLU A 98 1.57 -13.34 4.85
N LEU A 99 2.18 -12.18 5.09
CA LEU A 99 2.49 -11.21 4.05
C LEU A 99 3.48 -11.80 3.02
N ILE A 100 4.52 -12.48 3.49
CA ILE A 100 5.51 -13.16 2.63
C ILE A 100 4.79 -14.16 1.71
N GLY A 101 3.96 -15.05 2.26
CA GLY A 101 3.24 -16.05 1.48
C GLY A 101 2.28 -15.43 0.46
N LYS A 102 1.60 -14.32 0.81
CA LYS A 102 0.76 -13.58 -0.13
C LYS A 102 1.57 -13.00 -1.29
N ILE A 103 2.70 -12.34 -1.01
CA ILE A 103 3.53 -11.74 -2.04
C ILE A 103 4.14 -12.81 -2.96
N GLU A 104 4.62 -13.93 -2.40
CA GLU A 104 5.12 -15.05 -3.19
C GLU A 104 4.05 -15.65 -4.11
N ALA A 105 2.79 -15.70 -3.67
CA ALA A 105 1.69 -16.13 -4.52
C ALA A 105 1.38 -15.14 -5.66
N LYS A 106 1.57 -13.82 -5.44
CA LYS A 106 1.39 -12.79 -6.48
C LYS A 106 2.49 -12.82 -7.55
N LEU A 107 3.69 -13.29 -7.19
CA LEU A 107 4.85 -13.37 -8.08
C LEU A 107 4.92 -14.65 -8.94
N LYS A 108 4.10 -15.66 -8.64
CA LYS A 108 3.95 -16.88 -9.45
C LYS A 108 3.09 -16.64 -10.68
#